data_AF-A0A8S1ZM24-F1
#
_entry.id   AF-A0A8S1ZM24-F1
#
_cell.length_a   1.000
_cell.length_b   1.000
_cell.length_c   1.000
_cell.angle_alpha   90.00
_cell.angle_beta   90.00
_cell.angle_gamma   90.00
#
_symmetry.space_group_name_H-M   'P 1'
#
loop_
_entity.id
_entity.type
_entity.pdbx_description
1 polymer ?
#
loop_
_entity_poly.entity_id
_entity_poly.type
_entity_poly.pdbx_seq_one_letter_code
_entity_poly.pdbx_strand_id
1 'polypeptide(L)'
;MVHVSRILDNLHAQSLLRLARCSLCLEFFPWRLVVYPKGNEEDNGSGFVSMYVECLSSTTPPIDVFAYLTFFIFSEEEKKYLSIQDVEVKRFNSSKTVWGLSQALSVEALKDRAKGFILYGELHEFGAHVKIVSRPVSFGEDLPFHKFSWTIRDFSLLRQNDCVSKTFHMGEKDWTLTLYPKGDSRTDGELSQHLHLTDNDTLLKGELILLRVNLQVLDPRGSNHLTGSLNSWLMNSNKARGKTQSMSLDKIQGAYLDREGTLEVEIECEVLNSIENHPFF
;
A
#
# COMPACT_ATOMS: atom_id res chain seq x y z
N MET A 1 -8.05 7.66 9.27
CA MET A 1 -8.80 8.69 10.01
C MET A 1 -8.04 10.01 9.89
N VAL A 2 -8.76 11.12 9.71
CA VAL A 2 -8.23 12.47 9.39
C VAL A 2 -7.75 13.15 10.67
N HIS A 3 -6.62 13.86 10.62
CA HIS A 3 -6.21 14.79 11.68
C HIS A 3 -5.78 16.10 11.02
N VAL A 4 -6.27 17.22 11.57
CA VAL A 4 -5.90 18.58 11.21
C VAL A 4 -5.54 19.23 12.55
N SER A 5 -4.24 19.34 12.85
CA SER A 5 -3.82 20.28 13.89
C SER A 5 -4.07 21.69 13.36
N ARG A 6 -4.63 22.59 14.18
CA ARG A 6 -4.82 24.01 13.83
C ARG A 6 -3.83 24.83 14.63
N ILE A 7 -2.99 25.58 13.94
CA ILE A 7 -2.17 26.63 14.55
C ILE A 7 -2.80 27.95 14.14
N LEU A 8 -2.98 28.88 15.08
CA LEU A 8 -3.40 30.25 14.82
C LEU A 8 -2.30 31.13 15.41
N ASP A 9 -1.57 31.86 14.58
CA ASP A 9 -0.38 32.57 15.07
C ASP A 9 -0.12 33.94 14.43
N ASN A 10 0.51 34.83 15.21
CA ASN A 10 0.90 36.18 14.83
C ASN A 10 2.40 36.21 14.49
N LEU A 11 2.69 36.33 13.19
CA LEU A 11 4.00 36.15 12.55
C LEU A 11 5.11 37.18 12.90
N HIS A 12 4.89 38.02 13.91
CA HIS A 12 5.84 39.07 14.30
C HIS A 12 6.99 38.58 15.19
N ALA A 13 6.85 37.46 15.92
CA ALA A 13 7.93 36.92 16.74
C ALA A 13 8.85 35.99 15.92
N GLN A 14 10.17 36.09 16.11
CA GLN A 14 11.17 35.11 15.64
C GLN A 14 11.09 33.76 16.41
N SER A 15 9.93 33.43 16.96
CA SER A 15 9.77 32.27 17.82
C SER A 15 9.42 31.04 16.99
N LEU A 16 10.24 30.01 17.16
CA LEU A 16 9.93 28.63 16.83
C LEU A 16 8.59 28.26 17.49
N LEU A 17 7.51 28.11 16.71
CA LEU A 17 6.22 27.69 17.29
C LEU A 17 6.25 26.20 17.57
N ARG A 18 6.38 25.88 18.86
CA ARG A 18 6.07 24.56 19.43
C ARG A 18 4.83 24.73 20.26
N LEU A 19 3.70 24.13 19.87
CA LEU A 19 2.71 23.49 20.76
C LEU A 19 1.39 23.15 20.03
N ALA A 20 0.94 21.90 20.17
CA ALA A 20 -0.23 21.52 20.97
C ALA A 20 -0.33 19.97 21.03
N ARG A 21 -0.44 19.41 22.23
CA ARG A 21 -0.78 18.00 22.45
C ARG A 21 -2.22 17.76 21.99
N CYS A 22 -2.43 16.78 21.12
CA CYS A 22 -3.75 16.19 20.90
C CYS A 22 -3.73 14.75 21.39
N SER A 23 -4.22 14.53 22.60
CA SER A 23 -4.53 13.21 23.13
C SER A 23 -5.88 12.79 22.55
N LEU A 24 -5.90 11.91 21.55
CA LEU A 24 -6.96 10.94 21.22
C LEU A 24 -6.88 10.51 19.74
N CYS A 25 -5.96 9.60 19.43
CA CYS A 25 -6.24 8.36 18.70
C CYS A 25 -4.97 7.51 18.61
N LEU A 26 -5.04 6.32 19.21
CA LEU A 26 -4.00 5.32 19.48
C LEU A 26 -2.96 5.77 20.53
N GLU A 27 -3.06 5.21 21.73
CA GLU A 27 -2.20 5.45 22.91
C GLU A 27 -0.71 5.11 22.73
N PHE A 28 -0.18 5.06 21.50
CA PHE A 28 1.17 4.53 21.23
C PHE A 28 2.16 5.54 20.61
N PHE A 29 1.73 6.58 19.86
CA PHE A 29 2.66 7.53 19.22
C PHE A 29 2.13 8.99 19.18
N PRO A 30 2.64 9.90 20.04
CA PRO A 30 2.25 11.31 19.98
C PRO A 30 2.90 12.01 18.77
N TRP A 31 2.15 12.82 18.01
CA TRP A 31 2.64 13.58 16.86
C TRP A 31 2.63 15.09 17.13
N ARG A 32 3.57 15.83 16.54
CA ARG A 32 3.67 17.29 16.65
C ARG A 32 3.91 17.93 15.28
N LEU A 33 3.06 18.89 14.90
CA LEU A 33 3.32 19.79 13.77
C LEU A 33 4.27 20.90 14.23
N VAL A 34 5.29 21.18 13.44
CA VAL A 34 6.25 22.27 13.63
C VAL A 34 6.23 23.14 12.38
N VAL A 35 6.03 24.45 12.55
CA VAL A 35 5.97 25.39 11.44
C VAL A 35 6.99 26.50 11.65
N TYR A 36 7.73 26.82 10.59
CA TYR A 36 8.63 27.96 10.51
C TYR A 36 8.11 28.89 9.41
N PRO A 37 7.28 29.88 9.76
CA PRO A 37 6.64 30.73 8.75
C PRO A 37 7.61 31.57 7.92
N LYS A 38 8.82 31.81 8.43
CA LYS A 38 9.90 32.56 7.75
C LYS A 38 11.03 31.65 7.25
N GLY A 39 10.85 30.34 7.39
CA GLY A 39 11.80 29.34 6.95
C GLY A 39 12.63 28.76 8.09
N ASN A 40 13.05 27.52 7.89
CA ASN A 40 14.06 26.86 8.70
C ASN A 40 15.43 26.99 8.01
N GLU A 41 16.27 27.90 8.47
CA GLU A 41 17.59 28.15 7.87
C GLU A 41 18.50 26.92 7.91
N GLU A 42 18.38 26.09 8.96
CA GLU A 42 19.17 24.88 9.13
C GLU A 42 18.86 23.80 8.08
N ASP A 43 17.73 23.93 7.37
CA ASP A 43 17.26 22.99 6.34
C ASP A 43 16.99 23.70 5.00
N ASN A 44 17.71 24.80 4.75
CA ASN A 44 17.62 25.59 3.50
C ASN A 44 16.19 26.12 3.19
N GLY A 45 15.40 26.42 4.21
CA GLY A 45 14.04 26.95 4.08
C GLY A 45 13.94 28.47 3.94
N SER A 46 15.05 29.19 3.87
CA SER A 46 15.05 30.67 3.84
C SER A 46 14.19 31.22 2.70
N GLY A 47 13.28 32.15 3.03
CA GLY A 47 12.33 32.73 2.07
C GLY A 47 11.05 31.90 1.83
N PHE A 48 10.90 30.76 2.51
CA PHE A 48 9.73 29.89 2.42
C PHE A 48 9.14 29.60 3.81
N VAL A 49 7.87 29.22 3.84
CA VAL A 49 7.26 28.54 4.99
C VAL A 49 7.79 27.12 5.02
N SER A 50 8.41 26.72 6.13
CA SER A 50 8.81 25.33 6.35
C SER A 50 7.82 24.64 7.29
N MET A 51 7.44 23.41 6.98
CA MET A 51 6.46 22.64 7.76
C MET A 51 6.99 21.22 8.00
N TYR A 52 6.90 20.76 9.25
CA TYR A 52 7.41 19.45 9.65
C TYR A 52 6.43 18.73 10.58
N VAL A 53 6.47 17.41 10.53
CA VAL A 53 5.83 16.52 11.49
C VAL A 53 6.91 15.80 12.28
N GLU A 54 6.73 15.77 13.59
CA GLU A 54 7.59 15.07 14.52
C GLU A 54 6.82 13.97 15.25
N CYS A 55 7.39 12.77 15.27
CA CYS A 55 6.93 11.66 16.11
C CYS A 55 7.63 11.76 17.48
N LEU A 56 6.86 11.96 18.54
CA LEU A 56 7.33 12.13 19.92
C LEU A 56 7.44 10.79 20.68
N SER A 57 7.37 9.65 19.98
CA SER A 57 7.41 8.34 20.61
C SER A 57 8.67 8.14 21.44
N SER A 58 8.49 7.65 22.67
CA SER A 58 9.54 7.20 23.57
C SER A 58 9.50 5.69 23.81
N THR A 59 8.82 4.92 22.95
CA THR A 59 8.59 3.49 23.19
C THR A 59 9.89 2.69 23.19
N THR A 60 10.07 1.84 24.21
CA THR A 60 11.11 0.81 24.29
C THR A 60 10.48 -0.58 24.11
N PRO A 61 10.91 -1.39 23.14
CA PRO A 61 11.95 -1.12 22.13
C PRO A 61 11.52 -0.09 21.06
N PRO A 62 12.47 0.53 20.34
CA PRO A 62 12.17 1.51 19.30
C PRO A 62 11.36 0.86 18.17
N ILE A 63 10.17 1.39 17.89
CA ILE A 63 9.32 0.90 16.80
C ILE A 63 9.52 1.85 15.61
N ASP A 64 9.85 1.30 14.45
CA ASP A 64 9.80 2.06 13.21
C ASP A 64 8.34 2.37 12.87
N VAL A 65 8.01 3.64 12.70
CA VAL A 65 6.68 4.07 12.25
C VAL A 65 6.80 4.61 10.83
N PHE A 66 5.97 4.11 9.92
CA PHE A 66 5.99 4.55 8.53
C PHE A 66 4.73 5.35 8.24
N ALA A 67 4.86 6.52 7.60
CA ALA A 67 3.71 7.36 7.34
C ALA A 67 3.85 8.21 6.07
N TYR A 68 2.74 8.44 5.39
CA TYR A 68 2.60 9.54 4.44
C TYR A 68 2.24 10.82 5.18
N LEU A 69 2.78 11.94 4.72
CA LEU A 69 2.51 13.27 5.24
C LEU A 69 1.74 14.10 4.21
N THR A 70 0.76 14.85 4.66
CA THR A 70 0.10 15.87 3.85
C THR A 70 -0.02 17.14 4.67
N PHE A 71 0.48 18.24 4.15
CA PHE A 71 0.45 19.55 4.81
C PHE A 71 -0.68 20.39 4.24
N PHE A 72 -1.28 21.22 5.09
CA PHE A 72 -2.38 22.11 4.73
C PHE A 72 -2.08 23.53 5.16
N ILE A 73 -2.34 24.46 4.26
CA ILE A 73 -2.28 25.91 4.51
C ILE A 73 -3.63 26.48 4.14
N PHE A 74 -4.34 27.08 5.10
CA PHE A 74 -5.64 27.67 4.84
C PHE A 74 -5.51 28.96 4.03
N SER A 75 -6.30 29.08 2.97
CA SER A 75 -6.51 30.30 2.20
C SER A 75 -7.82 30.94 2.64
N GLU A 76 -7.72 32.14 3.19
CA GLU A 76 -8.87 32.91 3.67
C GLU A 76 -9.75 33.44 2.52
N GLU A 77 -9.16 33.77 1.38
CA GLU A 77 -9.89 34.27 0.20
C GLU A 77 -10.73 33.15 -0.43
N GLU A 78 -10.14 31.97 -0.63
CA GLU A 78 -10.80 30.82 -1.26
C GLU A 78 -11.66 30.01 -0.28
N LYS A 79 -11.53 30.27 1.03
CA LYS A 79 -12.11 29.47 2.13
C LYS A 79 -11.81 27.98 1.97
N LYS A 80 -10.60 27.65 1.53
CA LYS A 80 -10.12 26.30 1.22
C LYS A 80 -8.69 26.11 1.72
N TYR A 81 -8.27 24.85 1.86
CA TYR A 81 -6.87 24.53 2.14
C TYR A 81 -6.11 24.28 0.83
N LEU A 82 -4.94 24.89 0.73
CA LEU A 82 -3.88 24.38 -0.13
C LEU A 82 -3.33 23.10 0.52
N SER A 83 -3.40 21.98 -0.19
CA SER A 83 -2.88 20.69 0.26
C SER A 83 -1.58 20.34 -0.47
N ILE A 84 -0.52 20.07 0.30
CA ILE A 84 0.79 19.65 -0.23
C ILE A 84 1.04 18.24 0.27
N GLN A 85 0.95 17.27 -0.64
CA GLN A 85 1.12 15.85 -0.30
C GLN A 85 2.56 15.41 -0.59
N ASP A 86 3.20 14.82 0.41
CA ASP A 86 4.46 14.10 0.21
C ASP A 86 4.15 12.72 -0.38
N VAL A 87 4.79 12.41 -1.51
CA VAL A 87 4.57 11.16 -2.25
C VAL A 87 5.39 10.01 -1.70
N GLU A 88 6.37 10.28 -0.85
CA GLU A 88 7.25 9.27 -0.27
C GLU A 88 6.80 8.88 1.15
N VAL A 89 6.91 7.58 1.45
CA VAL A 89 6.71 7.09 2.81
C VAL A 89 7.89 7.50 3.68
N LYS A 90 7.61 8.14 4.82
CA LYS A 90 8.63 8.56 5.77
C LYS A 90 8.76 7.53 6.89
N ARG A 91 9.99 7.10 7.12
CA ARG A 91 10.37 6.20 8.22
C ARG A 91 10.73 7.03 9.45
N PHE A 92 9.87 7.05 10.44
CA PHE A 92 10.13 7.60 11.76
C PHE A 92 10.79 6.52 12.63
N ASN A 93 11.95 6.82 13.18
CA ASN A 93 12.68 5.94 14.10
C ASN A 93 13.49 6.76 15.11
N SER A 94 14.23 6.10 15.99
CA SER A 94 15.01 6.78 17.04
C SER A 94 16.09 7.74 16.50
N SER A 95 16.57 7.55 15.27
CA SER A 95 17.57 8.44 14.64
C SER A 95 16.95 9.52 13.75
N LYS A 96 15.69 9.36 13.32
CA LYS A 96 14.98 10.29 12.45
C LYS A 96 13.51 10.40 12.87
N THR A 97 13.22 11.33 13.77
CA THR A 97 11.89 11.58 14.34
C THR A 97 11.12 12.71 13.66
N VAL A 98 11.78 13.52 12.83
CA VAL A 98 11.22 14.71 12.18
C VAL A 98 11.33 14.58 10.66
N TRP A 99 10.21 14.78 9.97
CA TRP A 99 10.10 14.80 8.51
C TRP A 99 9.23 15.96 8.06
N GLY A 100 9.51 16.55 6.91
CA GLY A 100 8.74 17.69 6.41
C GLY A 100 9.29 18.31 5.15
N LEU A 101 8.80 19.50 4.85
CA LEU A 101 9.13 20.29 3.68
C LEU A 101 9.74 21.60 4.14
N SER A 102 11.02 21.83 3.81
CA SER A 102 11.69 23.09 4.10
C SER A 102 11.16 24.25 3.27
N GLN A 103 10.61 23.98 2.09
CA GLN A 103 10.10 24.98 1.16
C GLN A 103 8.65 24.68 0.75
N ALA A 104 7.72 24.62 1.72
CA ALA A 104 6.33 24.26 1.46
C ALA A 104 5.58 25.33 0.64
N LEU A 105 5.80 26.60 0.95
CA LEU A 105 5.19 27.74 0.25
C LEU A 105 6.11 28.95 0.34
N SER A 106 6.34 29.69 -0.75
CA SER A 106 7.19 30.89 -0.66
C SER A 106 6.53 31.93 0.24
N VAL A 107 7.33 32.65 1.03
CA VAL A 107 6.81 33.73 1.89
C VAL A 107 6.11 34.77 1.02
N GLU A 108 6.66 35.09 -0.16
CA GLU A 108 6.01 35.98 -1.14
C GLU A 108 4.61 35.52 -1.52
N ALA A 109 4.42 34.22 -1.82
CA ALA A 109 3.11 33.68 -2.14
C ALA A 109 2.15 33.73 -0.94
N LEU A 110 2.66 33.53 0.28
CA LEU A 110 1.88 33.68 1.51
C LEU A 110 1.47 35.15 1.77
N LYS A 111 2.21 36.14 1.27
CA LYS A 111 1.84 37.57 1.34
C LYS A 111 0.96 38.05 0.19
N ASP A 112 0.84 37.25 -0.87
CA ASP A 112 0.18 37.64 -2.10
C ASP A 112 -1.33 37.39 -2.01
N ARG A 113 -2.07 38.49 -1.82
CA ARG A 113 -3.53 38.47 -1.76
C ARG A 113 -4.17 37.88 -3.02
N ALA A 114 -3.55 38.07 -4.19
CA ALA A 114 -4.07 37.51 -5.43
C ALA A 114 -3.92 35.97 -5.50
N LYS A 115 -3.05 35.38 -4.67
CA LYS A 115 -2.91 33.93 -4.47
C LYS A 115 -3.75 33.40 -3.31
N GLY A 116 -4.56 34.26 -2.71
CA GLY A 116 -5.51 33.91 -1.64
C GLY A 116 -4.91 33.86 -0.24
N PHE A 117 -3.71 34.42 -0.03
CA PHE A 117 -3.04 34.47 1.27
C PHE A 117 -2.76 35.93 1.67
N ILE A 118 -2.99 36.29 2.94
CA ILE A 118 -2.81 37.67 3.44
C ILE A 118 -1.79 37.64 4.56
N LEU A 119 -0.66 38.35 4.41
CA LEU A 119 0.33 38.45 5.47
C LEU A 119 0.47 39.90 5.93
N TYR A 120 -0.26 40.27 6.98
CA TYR A 120 0.13 41.22 8.03
C TYR A 120 -0.92 41.20 9.16
N GLY A 121 -0.59 40.57 10.29
CA GLY A 121 -1.39 40.63 11.54
C GLY A 121 -2.52 39.62 11.70
N GLU A 122 -2.80 38.77 10.71
CA GLU A 122 -3.85 37.75 10.79
C GLU A 122 -3.30 36.36 11.15
N LEU A 123 -4.15 35.57 11.81
CA LEU A 123 -3.85 34.20 12.24
C LEU A 123 -3.93 33.28 11.03
N HIS A 124 -2.79 32.70 10.61
CA HIS A 124 -2.80 31.69 9.56
C HIS A 124 -3.07 30.30 10.14
N GLU A 125 -3.98 29.56 9.51
CA GLU A 125 -4.23 28.16 9.88
C GLU A 125 -3.36 27.18 9.09
N PHE A 126 -2.53 26.44 9.82
CA PHE A 126 -1.70 25.36 9.29
C PHE A 126 -2.14 24.03 9.87
N GLY A 127 -2.09 22.97 9.06
CA GLY A 127 -2.36 21.61 9.49
C GLY A 127 -1.49 20.56 8.83
N ALA A 128 -1.51 19.36 9.40
CA ALA A 128 -0.87 18.19 8.83
C ALA A 128 -1.72 16.94 9.06
N HIS A 129 -1.79 16.10 8.03
CA HIS A 129 -2.34 14.76 8.07
C HIS A 129 -1.22 13.74 8.02
N VAL A 130 -1.25 12.82 8.99
CA VAL A 130 -0.32 11.69 9.07
C VAL A 130 -1.13 10.43 8.79
N LYS A 131 -0.82 9.76 7.69
CA LYS A 131 -1.38 8.44 7.39
C LYS A 131 -0.33 7.39 7.68
N ILE A 132 -0.42 6.78 8.86
CA ILE A 132 0.42 5.63 9.22
C ILE A 132 0.12 4.51 8.22
N VAL A 133 1.20 3.91 7.74
CA VAL A 133 1.19 2.75 6.86
C VAL A 133 2.09 1.70 7.46
N SER A 134 1.87 0.45 7.07
CA SER A 134 2.82 -0.64 7.34
C SER A 134 4.19 -0.27 6.79
N ARG A 135 5.24 -0.90 7.34
CA ARG A 135 6.60 -0.78 6.80
C ARG A 135 6.54 -0.97 5.27
N PRO A 136 6.92 0.05 4.47
CA PRO A 136 7.21 -0.18 3.07
C PRO A 136 8.34 -1.19 3.09
N VAL A 137 8.06 -2.38 2.54
CA VAL A 137 9.05 -3.45 2.43
C VAL A 137 10.28 -2.81 1.80
N SER A 138 11.39 -2.79 2.56
CA SER A 138 12.64 -2.30 2.01
C SER A 138 12.89 -3.12 0.74
N PHE A 139 13.01 -2.45 -0.39
CA PHE A 139 13.67 -2.99 -1.58
C PHE A 139 15.14 -3.27 -1.18
N GLY A 140 15.34 -4.34 -0.43
CA GLY A 140 16.59 -5.06 -0.42
C GLY A 140 16.54 -5.95 -1.64
N GLU A 141 17.45 -5.67 -2.57
CA GLU A 141 18.14 -6.67 -3.40
C GLU A 141 17.30 -7.90 -3.77
N ASP A 142 16.76 -7.90 -4.99
CA ASP A 142 16.02 -9.01 -5.61
C ASP A 142 14.91 -9.61 -4.71
N LEU A 143 13.69 -9.09 -4.81
CA LEU A 143 12.53 -9.95 -4.53
C LEU A 143 12.29 -10.79 -5.79
N PRO A 144 12.72 -12.07 -5.85
CA PRO A 144 12.20 -12.93 -6.89
C PRO A 144 10.70 -13.00 -6.65
N PHE A 145 9.91 -12.75 -7.69
CA PHE A 145 8.57 -13.31 -7.75
C PHE A 145 8.65 -14.72 -7.19
N HIS A 146 7.89 -15.02 -6.14
CA HIS A 146 7.90 -16.36 -5.60
C HIS A 146 7.21 -17.23 -6.64
N LYS A 147 8.05 -17.95 -7.39
CA LYS A 147 7.64 -18.77 -8.51
C LYS A 147 7.32 -20.16 -7.98
N PHE A 148 6.09 -20.59 -8.20
CA PHE A 148 5.66 -21.95 -7.95
C PHE A 148 5.26 -22.59 -9.27
N SER A 149 5.86 -23.74 -9.56
CA SER A 149 5.54 -24.57 -10.73
C SER A 149 4.79 -25.82 -10.28
N TRP A 150 3.76 -26.17 -11.01
CA TRP A 150 2.87 -27.29 -10.72
C TRP A 150 2.58 -28.11 -11.97
N THR A 151 3.06 -29.34 -11.91
CA THR A 151 2.85 -30.38 -12.91
C THR A 151 1.61 -31.20 -12.60
N ILE A 152 0.63 -31.22 -13.53
CA ILE A 152 -0.58 -32.04 -13.44
C ILE A 152 -0.46 -33.17 -14.46
N ARG A 153 -0.23 -34.39 -13.98
CA ARG A 153 -0.12 -35.59 -14.81
C ARG A 153 -1.49 -36.14 -15.18
N ASP A 154 -1.52 -36.91 -16.28
CA ASP A 154 -2.72 -37.61 -16.75
C ASP A 154 -3.94 -36.68 -16.88
N PHE A 155 -3.72 -35.44 -17.31
CA PHE A 155 -4.71 -34.36 -17.24
C PHE A 155 -6.03 -34.72 -17.93
N SER A 156 -5.94 -35.41 -19.07
CA SER A 156 -7.09 -35.88 -19.85
C SER A 156 -7.94 -36.94 -19.15
N LEU A 157 -7.40 -37.62 -18.13
CA LEU A 157 -8.10 -38.66 -17.36
C LEU A 157 -8.80 -38.11 -16.11
N LEU A 158 -8.56 -36.84 -15.76
CA LEU A 158 -9.13 -36.20 -14.58
C LEU A 158 -10.65 -36.11 -14.73
N ARG A 159 -11.37 -36.83 -13.85
CA ARG A 159 -12.84 -36.85 -13.82
C ARG A 159 -13.45 -35.75 -12.96
N GLN A 160 -12.65 -35.18 -12.06
CA GLN A 160 -13.06 -34.07 -11.20
C GLN A 160 -13.09 -32.77 -12.01
N ASN A 161 -13.95 -31.84 -11.58
CA ASN A 161 -14.09 -30.54 -12.25
C ASN A 161 -12.97 -29.56 -11.85
N ASP A 162 -12.20 -29.91 -10.84
CA ASP A 162 -11.12 -29.12 -10.27
C ASP A 162 -9.89 -29.98 -9.92
N CYS A 163 -8.76 -29.31 -9.78
CA CYS A 163 -7.49 -29.89 -9.38
C CYS A 163 -6.86 -28.94 -8.36
N VAL A 164 -6.34 -29.46 -7.25
CA VAL A 164 -5.72 -28.66 -6.20
C VAL A 164 -4.23 -28.99 -6.12
N SER A 165 -3.39 -27.96 -6.04
CA SER A 165 -1.94 -28.10 -5.90
C SER A 165 -1.54 -28.57 -4.49
N LYS A 166 -0.27 -28.95 -4.33
CA LYS A 166 0.34 -28.98 -2.99
C LYS A 166 0.32 -27.59 -2.37
N THR A 167 0.38 -27.53 -1.04
CA THR A 167 0.61 -26.29 -0.30
C THR A 167 1.99 -25.74 -0.60
N PHE A 168 2.08 -24.42 -0.77
CA PHE A 168 3.35 -23.70 -0.92
C PHE A 168 3.37 -22.46 -0.05
N HIS A 169 4.57 -22.10 0.42
CA HIS A 169 4.77 -21.01 1.35
C HIS A 169 5.16 -19.72 0.61
N MET A 170 4.48 -18.61 0.91
CA MET A 170 4.74 -17.30 0.32
C MET A 170 4.25 -16.18 1.25
N GLY A 171 5.13 -15.20 1.49
CA GLY A 171 4.78 -14.02 2.29
C GLY A 171 4.36 -14.39 3.72
N GLU A 172 5.09 -15.33 4.34
CA GLU A 172 4.83 -15.88 5.68
C GLU A 172 3.48 -16.62 5.81
N LYS A 173 2.85 -16.99 4.70
CA LYS A 173 1.56 -17.69 4.65
C LYS A 173 1.63 -18.90 3.73
N ASP A 174 0.76 -19.87 4.00
CA ASP A 174 0.59 -21.09 3.22
C ASP A 174 -0.59 -20.96 2.25
N TRP A 175 -0.32 -21.31 0.99
CA TRP A 175 -1.24 -21.14 -0.13
C TRP A 175 -1.45 -22.44 -0.91
N THR A 176 -2.58 -22.54 -1.60
CA THR A 176 -2.85 -23.55 -2.63
C THR A 176 -3.40 -22.92 -3.89
N LEU A 177 -3.11 -23.52 -5.04
CA LEU A 177 -3.67 -23.15 -6.33
C LEU A 177 -4.70 -24.20 -6.74
N THR A 178 -5.90 -23.77 -7.10
CA THR A 178 -6.95 -24.63 -7.63
C THR A 178 -7.20 -24.28 -9.10
N LEU A 179 -7.13 -25.29 -9.97
CA LEU A 179 -7.43 -25.17 -11.39
C LEU A 179 -8.80 -25.79 -11.68
N TYR A 180 -9.66 -25.09 -12.43
CA TYR A 180 -10.94 -25.60 -12.92
C TYR A 180 -10.90 -25.67 -14.45
N PRO A 181 -10.56 -26.82 -15.05
CA PRO A 181 -10.41 -26.95 -16.50
C PRO A 181 -11.68 -26.70 -17.30
N LYS A 182 -12.85 -26.91 -16.68
CA LYS A 182 -14.19 -26.67 -17.27
C LYS A 182 -14.83 -25.40 -16.73
N GLY A 183 -14.06 -24.60 -15.99
CA GLY A 183 -14.54 -23.42 -15.28
C GLY A 183 -15.25 -23.70 -13.98
N ASP A 184 -15.51 -22.61 -13.26
CA ASP A 184 -16.16 -22.63 -11.96
C ASP A 184 -17.67 -22.37 -12.08
N SER A 185 -18.38 -22.32 -10.95
CA SER A 185 -19.81 -21.97 -10.93
C SER A 185 -20.19 -20.64 -11.59
N ARG A 186 -19.21 -19.76 -11.88
CA ARG A 186 -19.41 -18.44 -12.48
C ARG A 186 -19.04 -18.42 -13.96
N THR A 187 -18.31 -19.43 -14.43
CA THR A 187 -17.72 -19.46 -15.78
C THR A 187 -17.94 -20.82 -16.41
N ASP A 188 -18.95 -20.90 -17.28
CA ASP A 188 -19.36 -22.14 -17.92
C ASP A 188 -18.40 -22.50 -19.07
N GLY A 189 -17.56 -23.53 -18.86
CA GLY A 189 -16.70 -24.10 -19.91
C GLY A 189 -15.35 -23.42 -20.13
N GLU A 190 -15.01 -22.38 -19.35
CA GLU A 190 -13.80 -21.58 -19.50
C GLU A 190 -12.82 -21.82 -18.35
N LEU A 191 -11.53 -21.98 -18.64
CA LEU A 191 -10.50 -22.22 -17.63
C LEU A 191 -10.52 -21.14 -16.54
N SER A 192 -10.56 -21.56 -15.27
CA SER A 192 -10.36 -20.65 -14.15
C SER A 192 -9.30 -21.20 -13.19
N GLN A 193 -8.51 -20.28 -12.61
CA GLN A 193 -7.47 -20.61 -11.65
C GLN A 193 -7.60 -19.73 -10.42
N HIS A 194 -7.66 -20.34 -9.25
CA HIS A 194 -7.95 -19.67 -7.99
C HIS A 194 -6.80 -19.89 -7.00
N LEU A 195 -6.26 -18.81 -6.46
CA LEU A 195 -5.29 -18.82 -5.38
C LEU A 195 -6.04 -18.76 -4.04
N HIS A 196 -5.73 -19.70 -3.15
CA HIS A 196 -6.38 -19.86 -1.84
C HIS A 196 -5.34 -19.72 -0.72
N LEU A 197 -5.69 -18.95 0.30
CA LEU A 197 -5.02 -19.02 1.59
C LEU A 197 -5.50 -20.29 2.30
N THR A 198 -4.57 -21.09 2.84
CA THR A 198 -4.93 -22.35 3.51
C THR A 198 -5.72 -22.11 4.80
N ASP A 199 -6.47 -23.13 5.25
CA ASP A 199 -7.30 -23.04 6.46
C ASP A 199 -6.47 -22.94 7.76
N ASN A 200 -5.22 -23.41 7.73
CA ASN A 200 -4.28 -23.27 8.84
C ASN A 200 -3.86 -21.81 9.05
N ASP A 201 -3.98 -20.99 8.00
CA ASP A 201 -3.76 -19.55 8.07
C ASP A 201 -5.08 -18.80 8.23
N THR A 202 -5.15 -18.03 9.30
CA THR A 202 -6.21 -17.05 9.53
C THR A 202 -5.64 -15.66 9.44
N LEU A 203 -6.21 -14.85 8.56
CA LEU A 203 -6.03 -13.41 8.62
C LEU A 203 -6.75 -12.90 9.86
N LEU A 204 -6.07 -12.07 10.65
CA LEU A 204 -6.68 -11.41 11.81
C LEU A 204 -7.84 -10.53 11.37
N LYS A 205 -8.75 -10.22 12.30
CA LYS A 205 -9.87 -9.33 12.00
C LYS A 205 -9.31 -7.94 11.63
N GLY A 206 -9.67 -7.46 10.43
CA GLY A 206 -9.13 -6.22 9.88
C GLY A 206 -7.80 -6.38 9.14
N GLU A 207 -7.29 -7.60 8.96
CA GLU A 207 -6.10 -7.86 8.13
C GLU A 207 -6.49 -7.96 6.64
N LEU A 208 -5.78 -7.23 5.78
CA LEU A 208 -5.95 -7.21 4.33
C LEU A 208 -4.61 -7.40 3.62
N ILE A 209 -4.54 -8.31 2.65
CA ILE A 209 -3.32 -8.55 1.87
C ILE A 209 -3.57 -8.15 0.41
N LEU A 210 -2.80 -7.22 -0.14
CA LEU A 210 -2.82 -6.92 -1.57
C LEU A 210 -1.84 -7.84 -2.28
N LEU A 211 -2.37 -8.63 -3.21
CA LEU A 211 -1.59 -9.56 -4.02
C LEU A 211 -1.56 -9.09 -5.46
N ARG A 212 -0.41 -9.23 -6.10
CA ARG A 212 -0.26 -9.28 -7.55
C ARG A 212 0.15 -10.68 -7.93
N VAL A 213 -0.68 -11.32 -8.77
CA VAL A 213 -0.47 -12.69 -9.22
C VAL A 213 -0.40 -12.70 -10.74
N ASN A 214 0.65 -13.31 -11.28
CA ASN A 214 0.73 -13.72 -12.67
C ASN A 214 0.58 -15.25 -12.73
N LEU A 215 -0.36 -15.71 -13.54
CA LEU A 215 -0.69 -17.11 -13.76
C LEU A 215 -0.32 -17.47 -15.19
N GLN A 216 0.28 -18.63 -15.38
CA GLN A 216 0.66 -19.14 -16.68
C GLN A 216 0.27 -20.62 -16.82
N VAL A 217 -0.37 -20.98 -17.92
CA VAL A 217 -0.37 -22.37 -18.39
C VAL A 217 0.69 -22.45 -19.47
N LEU A 218 1.68 -23.31 -19.27
CA LEU A 218 2.83 -23.36 -20.15
C LEU A 218 2.50 -24.13 -21.42
N ASP A 219 2.75 -23.53 -22.58
CA ASP A 219 2.90 -24.27 -23.82
C ASP A 219 4.20 -25.10 -23.75
N PRO A 220 4.16 -26.44 -23.88
CA PRO A 220 5.36 -27.28 -23.85
C PRO A 220 6.34 -26.99 -25.00
N ARG A 221 5.91 -26.27 -26.05
CA ARG A 221 6.76 -25.79 -27.16
C ARG A 221 7.44 -24.46 -26.85
N GLY A 222 7.10 -23.82 -25.73
CA GLY A 222 7.69 -22.57 -25.24
C GLY A 222 7.30 -21.31 -25.99
N SER A 223 6.41 -21.39 -26.98
CA SER A 223 6.11 -20.28 -27.88
C SER A 223 4.88 -19.46 -27.49
N ASN A 224 3.88 -20.06 -26.82
CA ASN A 224 2.59 -19.42 -26.56
C ASN A 224 2.00 -19.77 -25.18
N HIS A 225 2.72 -19.49 -24.10
CA HIS A 225 2.18 -19.62 -22.74
C HIS A 225 0.88 -18.81 -22.59
N LEU A 226 -0.15 -19.42 -22.00
CA LEU A 226 -1.39 -18.71 -21.68
C LEU A 226 -1.19 -17.95 -20.38
N THR A 227 -1.09 -16.62 -20.47
CA THR A 227 -0.82 -15.76 -19.32
C THR A 227 -2.09 -15.06 -18.84
N GLY A 228 -2.16 -14.79 -17.54
CA GLY A 228 -3.20 -13.98 -16.92
C GLY A 228 -2.67 -13.32 -15.68
N SER A 229 -3.13 -12.10 -15.40
CA SER A 229 -2.78 -11.40 -14.16
C SER A 229 -4.01 -10.96 -13.41
N LEU A 230 -3.87 -10.91 -12.09
CA LEU A 230 -4.85 -10.32 -11.19
C LEU A 230 -4.13 -9.53 -10.08
N ASN A 231 -4.72 -8.39 -9.74
CA ASN A 231 -4.33 -7.58 -8.60
C ASN A 231 -5.54 -7.51 -7.68
N SER A 232 -5.44 -8.05 -6.46
CA SER A 232 -6.60 -8.10 -5.57
C SER A 232 -6.22 -8.08 -4.11
N TRP A 233 -7.07 -7.42 -3.32
CA TRP A 233 -7.07 -7.52 -1.86
C TRP A 233 -7.67 -8.86 -1.44
N LEU A 234 -7.05 -9.54 -0.48
CA LEU A 234 -7.52 -10.71 0.24
C LEU A 234 -7.93 -10.30 1.66
N MET A 235 -8.97 -10.91 2.21
CA MET A 235 -9.48 -10.62 3.56
C MET A 235 -9.91 -11.92 4.23
N ASN A 236 -10.06 -11.94 5.56
CA ASN A 236 -10.50 -13.15 6.27
C ASN A 236 -11.85 -13.70 5.76
N SER A 237 -12.80 -12.83 5.37
CA SER A 237 -14.09 -13.25 4.83
C SER A 237 -14.04 -13.76 3.39
N ASN A 238 -12.92 -13.58 2.70
CA ASN A 238 -12.77 -13.99 1.30
C ASN A 238 -11.31 -14.41 1.04
N LYS A 239 -11.00 -15.65 1.43
CA LYS A 239 -9.67 -16.28 1.40
C LYS A 239 -9.22 -16.77 0.01
N ALA A 240 -10.03 -16.57 -1.03
CA ALA A 240 -9.73 -17.06 -2.38
C ALA A 240 -9.83 -15.95 -3.43
N ARG A 241 -8.91 -15.89 -4.39
CA ARG A 241 -9.00 -15.00 -5.56
C ARG A 241 -8.76 -15.76 -6.84
N GLY A 242 -9.68 -15.60 -7.76
CA GLY A 242 -9.71 -16.30 -9.04
C GLY A 242 -9.42 -15.41 -10.23
N LYS A 243 -8.86 -16.02 -11.27
CA LYS A 243 -8.81 -15.47 -12.62
C LYS A 243 -9.39 -16.48 -13.60
N THR A 244 -10.42 -16.08 -14.32
CA THR A 244 -10.87 -16.78 -15.51
C THR A 244 -10.03 -16.35 -16.70
N GLN A 245 -9.62 -17.33 -17.51
CA GLN A 245 -8.95 -17.14 -18.78
C GLN A 245 -9.83 -17.73 -19.87
N SER A 246 -9.99 -17.02 -20.99
CA SER A 246 -10.78 -17.52 -22.11
C SER A 246 -10.02 -18.66 -22.81
N MET A 247 -10.32 -19.89 -22.40
CA MET A 247 -9.69 -21.11 -22.84
C MET A 247 -10.61 -22.30 -22.52
N SER A 248 -11.04 -23.04 -23.54
CA SER A 248 -11.83 -24.27 -23.35
C SER A 248 -10.95 -25.48 -23.04
N LEU A 249 -11.55 -26.49 -22.39
CA LEU A 249 -10.88 -27.75 -22.09
C LEU A 249 -10.27 -28.41 -23.33
N ASP A 250 -11.02 -28.48 -24.43
CA ASP A 250 -10.54 -29.09 -25.69
C ASP A 250 -9.27 -28.40 -26.21
N LYS A 251 -9.19 -27.07 -26.06
CA LYS A 251 -8.03 -26.30 -26.50
C LYS A 251 -6.83 -26.52 -25.58
N ILE A 252 -7.04 -26.70 -24.27
CA ILE A 252 -5.97 -27.10 -23.33
C ILE A 252 -5.43 -28.47 -23.72
N GLN A 253 -6.32 -29.45 -23.89
CA GLN A 253 -5.94 -30.83 -24.25
C GLN A 253 -5.22 -30.90 -25.60
N GLY A 254 -5.63 -30.09 -26.57
CA GLY A 254 -5.05 -30.08 -27.91
C GLY A 254 -3.72 -29.31 -28.05
N ALA A 255 -3.42 -28.36 -27.15
CA ALA A 255 -2.30 -27.42 -27.36
C ALA A 255 -1.34 -27.23 -26.18
N TYR A 256 -1.73 -27.57 -24.96
CA TYR A 256 -0.95 -27.27 -23.74
C TYR A 256 -0.49 -28.52 -22.97
N LEU A 257 -0.89 -29.71 -23.41
CA LEU A 257 -0.35 -30.96 -22.87
C LEU A 257 0.95 -31.35 -23.56
N ASP A 258 1.90 -31.84 -22.78
CA ASP A 258 3.11 -32.44 -23.32
C ASP A 258 2.84 -33.84 -23.92
N ARG A 259 3.91 -34.52 -24.36
CA ARG A 259 3.81 -35.86 -24.98
C ARG A 259 3.34 -36.94 -24.01
N GLU A 260 3.44 -36.70 -22.71
CA GLU A 260 3.02 -37.61 -21.64
C GLU A 260 1.60 -37.28 -21.15
N GLY A 261 0.94 -36.26 -21.73
CA GLY A 261 -0.40 -35.83 -21.31
C GLY A 261 -0.38 -34.97 -20.04
N THR A 262 0.75 -34.33 -19.76
CA THR A 262 0.96 -33.50 -18.58
C THR A 262 0.70 -32.03 -18.88
N LEU A 263 0.03 -31.33 -17.95
CA LEU A 263 -0.16 -29.89 -17.98
C LEU A 263 0.78 -29.21 -16.98
N GLU A 264 1.54 -28.20 -17.44
CA GLU A 264 2.40 -27.39 -16.58
C GLU A 264 1.76 -26.03 -16.31
N VAL A 265 1.64 -25.69 -15.03
CA VAL A 265 1.08 -24.42 -14.56
C VAL A 265 2.13 -23.71 -13.72
N GLU A 266 2.33 -22.42 -13.95
CA GLU A 266 3.21 -21.57 -13.16
C GLU A 266 2.45 -20.40 -12.57
N ILE A 267 2.80 -20.07 -11.34
CA ILE A 267 2.32 -18.88 -10.66
C ILE A 267 3.52 -18.10 -10.15
N GLU A 268 3.50 -16.81 -10.42
CA GLU A 268 4.40 -15.82 -9.86
C GLU A 268 3.55 -14.88 -9.04
N CYS A 269 3.82 -14.80 -7.74
CA CYS A 269 3.04 -13.96 -6.87
C CYS A 269 3.93 -13.05 -6.02
N GLU A 270 3.41 -11.85 -5.82
CA GLU A 270 4.03 -10.76 -5.10
C GLU A 270 3.00 -10.22 -4.09
N VAL A 271 3.39 -10.23 -2.81
CA VAL A 271 2.63 -9.53 -1.77
C VAL A 271 3.03 -8.06 -1.84
N LEU A 272 2.14 -7.22 -2.35
CA LEU A 272 2.39 -5.79 -2.53
C LEU A 272 2.21 -5.00 -1.25
N ASN A 273 1.28 -5.43 -0.38
CA ASN A 273 0.96 -4.73 0.86
C ASN A 273 0.21 -5.65 1.83
N SER A 274 0.37 -5.41 3.12
CA SER A 274 -0.49 -5.95 4.18
C SER A 274 -0.95 -4.81 5.09
N ILE A 275 -2.26 -4.75 5.34
CA ILE A 275 -2.86 -3.84 6.33
C ILE A 275 -3.23 -4.71 7.52
N GLU A 276 -2.78 -4.33 8.71
CA GLU A 276 -3.25 -4.90 9.97
C GLU A 276 -4.17 -3.86 10.64
N ASN A 277 -5.29 -4.32 11.24
CA ASN A 277 -6.26 -3.46 11.94
C ASN A 277 -7.01 -2.44 11.06
N HIS A 278 -7.56 -2.88 9.93
CA HIS A 278 -8.39 -2.03 9.06
C HIS A 278 -9.61 -1.47 9.83
N PRO A 279 -9.84 -0.14 9.84
CA PRO A 279 -10.76 0.55 10.77
C PRO A 279 -12.26 0.28 10.55
N PHE A 280 -12.61 -0.59 9.60
CA PHE A 280 -13.98 -0.97 9.27
C PHE A 280 -14.31 -2.43 9.65
N PHE A 281 -13.39 -3.15 10.32
CA PHE A 281 -13.58 -4.51 10.82
C PHE A 281 -13.22 -4.65 12.28
#